data_AF-A0A958X6A5-F1
#
_entry.id   AF-A0A958X6A5-F1
#
_cell.length_a   1.000
_cell.length_b   1.000
_cell.length_c   1.000
_cell.angle_alpha   90.00
_cell.angle_beta   90.00
_cell.angle_gamma   90.00
#
_symmetry.space_group_name_H-M   'P 1'
#
loop_
_entity.id
_entity.type
_entity.pdbx_description
1 polymer ?
#
loop_
_entity_poly.entity_id
_entity_poly.type
_entity_poly.pdbx_seq_one_letter_code
_entity_poly.pdbx_strand_id
1 'polypeptide(L)'
;MNDQFQILSDFKGFGNPNGKIWFVGLEEATNFETDFDQILKGYSIEYIPAEKGSIQKDAKKYGNSYTKVYDVMAKIMTGLFPKTDWRTYRNNLLLTKEGNEFQMNLYPLGKKSLNAWPEFYQRQFGFKTKQEYLTKVQADRFPGLYNYWKKNAPDFTICFGIGNIDDFKKAFKLNTEFELSESNLYLFPTDKVLITPFFDNRNMGQDRIDKTVTTIQNLFTKNSNNEKT
;
A
#
# COMPACT_ATOMS: atom_id res chain seq x y z
N MET A 1 15.47 -4.55 -23.01
CA MET A 1 14.29 -4.02 -22.30
C MET A 1 14.82 -2.99 -21.31
N ASN A 2 14.22 -1.81 -21.22
CA ASN A 2 14.85 -0.62 -20.62
C ASN A 2 15.11 -0.81 -19.12
N ASP A 3 16.36 -0.65 -18.66
CA ASP A 3 16.81 -0.73 -17.26
C ASP A 3 15.93 0.11 -16.32
N GLN A 4 15.32 1.17 -16.85
CA GLN A 4 14.42 2.05 -16.11
C GLN A 4 13.14 1.37 -15.63
N PHE A 5 12.52 0.50 -16.43
CA PHE A 5 11.32 -0.21 -15.99
C PHE A 5 11.67 -1.17 -14.84
N GLN A 6 12.82 -1.81 -14.92
CA GLN A 6 13.28 -2.74 -13.90
C GLN A 6 13.52 -2.01 -12.56
N ILE A 7 14.18 -0.85 -12.59
CA ILE A 7 14.37 0.00 -11.40
C ILE A 7 13.02 0.30 -10.72
N LEU A 8 12.03 0.73 -11.49
CA LEU A 8 10.69 1.03 -10.95
C LEU A 8 9.96 -0.24 -10.47
N SER A 9 10.17 -1.36 -11.14
CA SER A 9 9.64 -2.68 -10.79
C SER A 9 10.28 -3.24 -9.50
N ASP A 10 11.51 -2.88 -9.21
CA ASP A 10 12.24 -3.33 -8.03
C ASP A 10 11.92 -2.50 -6.79
N PHE A 11 11.61 -1.21 -6.94
CA PHE A 11 11.15 -0.37 -5.84
C PHE A 11 9.89 -0.93 -5.17
N LYS A 12 9.94 -1.13 -3.85
CA LYS A 12 8.86 -1.75 -3.07
C LYS A 12 7.87 -0.74 -2.54
N GLY A 13 8.36 0.39 -2.00
CA GLY A 13 7.50 1.41 -1.42
C GLY A 13 8.18 2.25 -0.33
N PHE A 14 7.40 2.68 0.66
CA PHE A 14 7.78 3.69 1.63
C PHE A 14 7.63 3.24 3.08
N GLY A 15 8.43 3.80 3.98
CA GLY A 15 8.34 3.54 5.41
C GLY A 15 9.26 2.47 5.95
N ASN A 16 8.84 1.80 7.01
CA ASN A 16 9.64 0.82 7.73
C ASN A 16 9.26 -0.60 7.30
N PRO A 17 10.09 -1.32 6.52
CA PRO A 17 9.75 -2.68 6.09
C PRO A 17 9.68 -3.69 7.24
N ASN A 18 10.28 -3.40 8.38
CA ASN A 18 10.15 -4.19 9.60
C ASN A 18 8.91 -3.81 10.45
N GLY A 19 8.07 -2.89 9.96
CA GLY A 19 6.84 -2.49 10.60
C GLY A 19 5.84 -3.65 10.67
N LYS A 20 5.07 -3.71 11.75
CA LYS A 20 4.08 -4.78 11.97
C LYS A 20 2.94 -4.77 10.97
N ILE A 21 2.55 -3.59 10.48
CA ILE A 21 1.41 -3.44 9.57
C ILE A 21 1.91 -3.00 8.20
N TRP A 22 1.55 -3.74 7.17
CA TRP A 22 1.83 -3.34 5.80
C TRP A 22 0.55 -2.82 5.15
N PHE A 23 0.63 -1.68 4.48
CA PHE A 23 -0.43 -1.15 3.63
C PHE A 23 -0.03 -1.37 2.17
N VAL A 24 -0.93 -1.91 1.35
CA VAL A 24 -0.66 -2.15 -0.07
C VAL A 24 -1.68 -1.42 -0.91
N GLY A 25 -1.19 -0.48 -1.73
CA GLY A 25 -2.03 0.44 -2.47
C GLY A 25 -1.73 0.51 -3.95
N LEU A 26 -2.56 1.29 -4.62
CA LEU A 26 -2.31 1.79 -5.96
C LEU A 26 -1.66 3.16 -5.82
N GLU A 27 -0.50 3.36 -6.44
CA GLU A 27 0.13 4.67 -6.49
C GLU A 27 -0.63 5.61 -7.42
N GLU A 28 -1.20 6.67 -6.86
CA GLU A 28 -1.63 7.84 -7.61
C GLU A 28 -0.49 8.87 -7.61
N ALA A 29 0.33 8.85 -8.66
CA ALA A 29 1.31 9.89 -8.91
C ALA A 29 0.79 10.79 -10.05
N THR A 30 0.14 11.89 -9.68
CA THR A 30 -0.41 12.89 -10.61
C THR A 30 0.65 13.48 -11.55
N ASN A 31 1.91 13.49 -11.13
CA ASN A 31 3.04 14.08 -11.86
C ASN A 31 4.10 13.05 -12.29
N PHE A 32 3.75 11.76 -12.39
CA PHE A 32 4.72 10.69 -12.67
C PHE A 32 5.61 10.95 -13.91
N GLU A 33 5.01 11.45 -15.00
CA GLU A 33 5.75 11.77 -16.23
C GLU A 33 6.64 13.00 -16.05
N THR A 34 6.13 14.05 -15.40
CA THR A 34 6.87 15.29 -15.19
C THR A 34 8.08 15.10 -14.27
N ASP A 35 7.95 14.24 -13.26
CA ASP A 35 8.98 14.01 -12.24
C ASP A 35 9.78 12.72 -12.52
N PHE A 36 9.68 12.15 -13.73
CA PHE A 36 10.15 10.79 -14.04
C PHE A 36 11.62 10.53 -13.67
N ASP A 37 12.54 11.42 -14.08
CA ASP A 37 13.97 11.25 -13.81
C ASP A 37 14.29 11.32 -12.30
N GLN A 38 13.56 12.17 -11.57
CA GLN A 38 13.70 12.29 -10.11
C GLN A 38 13.17 11.04 -9.41
N ILE A 39 12.01 10.53 -9.85
CA ILE A 39 11.42 9.29 -9.35
C ILE A 39 12.38 8.12 -9.60
N LEU A 40 12.88 8.00 -10.83
CA LEU A 40 13.80 6.93 -11.20
C LEU A 40 15.07 6.93 -10.35
N LYS A 41 15.66 8.12 -10.12
CA LYS A 41 16.82 8.26 -9.24
C LYS A 41 16.48 7.84 -7.80
N GLY A 42 15.33 8.28 -7.29
CA GLY A 42 14.87 7.91 -5.95
C GLY A 42 14.59 6.42 -5.80
N TYR A 43 14.06 5.77 -6.84
CA TYR A 43 13.63 4.37 -6.83
C TYR A 43 14.77 3.38 -7.14
N SER A 44 16.00 3.87 -7.29
CA SER A 44 17.21 3.04 -7.40
C SER A 44 17.57 2.28 -6.10
N ILE A 45 16.84 2.54 -5.01
CA ILE A 45 16.90 1.78 -3.76
C ILE A 45 15.59 1.01 -3.55
N GLU A 46 15.62 -0.02 -2.69
CA GLU A 46 14.46 -0.93 -2.52
C GLU A 46 13.24 -0.23 -1.86
N TYR A 47 13.45 0.73 -0.96
CA TYR A 47 12.39 1.49 -0.30
C TYR A 47 12.88 2.84 0.24
N ILE A 48 11.95 3.77 0.50
CA ILE A 48 12.25 5.12 1.03
C ILE A 48 11.45 5.39 2.31
N PRO A 49 12.07 5.57 3.49
CA PRO A 49 11.35 6.10 4.64
C PRO A 49 11.05 7.60 4.45
N ALA A 50 9.85 8.01 4.84
CA ALA A 50 9.47 9.42 4.89
C ALA A 50 10.22 10.14 6.03
N GLU A 51 10.51 11.41 5.80
CA GLU A 51 11.05 12.28 6.85
C GLU A 51 9.91 12.77 7.76
N LYS A 52 10.22 12.95 9.05
CA LYS A 52 9.30 13.57 10.00
C LYS A 52 8.81 14.93 9.48
N GLY A 53 7.49 15.12 9.44
CA GLY A 53 6.84 16.34 8.98
C GLY A 53 6.69 16.46 7.45
N SER A 54 7.26 15.56 6.66
CA SER A 54 7.19 15.60 5.19
C SER A 54 5.75 15.58 4.67
N ILE A 55 4.91 14.68 5.18
CA ILE A 55 3.49 14.58 4.80
C ILE A 55 2.75 15.90 5.04
N GLN A 56 3.03 16.60 6.15
CA GLN A 56 2.41 17.89 6.44
C GLN A 56 2.93 18.99 5.50
N LYS A 57 4.23 18.97 5.19
CA LYS A 57 4.87 19.91 4.24
C LYS A 57 4.26 19.74 2.85
N ASP A 58 4.10 18.50 2.40
CA ASP A 58 3.50 18.20 1.09
C ASP A 58 2.00 18.53 1.06
N ALA A 59 1.27 18.31 2.16
CA ALA A 59 -0.11 18.77 2.26
C ALA A 59 -0.27 20.29 2.10
N LYS A 60 0.69 21.09 2.60
CA LYS A 60 0.71 22.55 2.39
C LYS A 60 0.98 22.91 0.92
N LYS A 61 1.76 22.10 0.19
CA LYS A 61 2.13 22.32 -1.21
C LYS A 61 1.03 21.89 -2.18
N TYR A 62 0.42 20.73 -1.93
CA TYR A 62 -0.51 20.06 -2.86
C TYR A 62 -1.98 20.09 -2.40
N GLY A 63 -2.25 20.65 -1.21
CA GLY A 63 -3.59 20.78 -0.64
C GLY A 63 -4.04 19.55 0.16
N ASN A 64 -5.17 19.70 0.89
CA ASN A 64 -5.66 18.70 1.84
C ASN A 64 -6.14 17.38 1.18
N SER A 65 -6.35 17.34 -0.15
CA SER A 65 -6.63 16.08 -0.84
C SER A 65 -5.46 15.11 -0.81
N TYR A 66 -4.23 15.62 -0.68
CA TYR A 66 -3.01 14.82 -0.59
C TYR A 66 -3.01 13.89 0.63
N THR A 67 -3.60 14.32 1.76
CA THR A 67 -3.50 13.56 3.01
C THR A 67 -4.55 12.49 3.19
N LYS A 68 -5.53 12.34 2.28
CA LYS A 68 -6.68 11.44 2.51
C LYS A 68 -6.27 10.00 2.83
N VAL A 69 -5.35 9.43 2.04
CA VAL A 69 -4.82 8.08 2.27
C VAL A 69 -4.08 8.01 3.60
N TYR A 70 -3.20 8.98 3.86
CA TYR A 70 -2.41 9.06 5.07
C TYR A 70 -3.24 9.29 6.34
N ASP A 71 -4.37 9.99 6.24
CA ASP A 71 -5.30 10.22 7.34
C ASP A 71 -5.98 8.91 7.75
N VAL A 72 -6.41 8.11 6.77
CA VAL A 72 -7.01 6.79 7.01
C VAL A 72 -5.96 5.84 7.60
N MET A 73 -4.76 5.76 7.02
CA MET A 73 -3.66 4.96 7.55
C MET A 73 -3.33 5.33 9.00
N ALA A 74 -3.15 6.62 9.29
CA ALA A 74 -2.83 7.08 10.63
C ALA A 74 -3.94 6.75 11.63
N LYS A 75 -5.21 6.90 11.27
CA LYS A 75 -6.34 6.52 12.13
C LYS A 75 -6.33 5.02 12.44
N ILE A 76 -6.13 4.16 11.43
CA ILE A 76 -5.99 2.71 11.62
C ILE A 76 -4.82 2.42 12.58
N MET A 77 -3.65 3.01 12.32
CA MET A 77 -2.47 2.80 13.16
C MET A 77 -2.68 3.24 14.61
N THR A 78 -3.33 4.37 14.85
CA THR A 78 -3.64 4.81 16.22
C THR A 78 -4.75 3.99 16.89
N GLY A 79 -5.64 3.37 16.12
CA GLY A 79 -6.62 2.41 16.64
C GLY A 79 -5.98 1.08 17.04
N LEU A 80 -4.99 0.61 16.28
CA LEU A 80 -4.26 -0.63 16.56
C LEU A 80 -3.22 -0.46 17.68
N PHE A 81 -2.50 0.66 17.67
CA PHE A 81 -1.38 0.95 18.58
C PHE A 81 -1.54 2.36 19.16
N PRO A 82 -2.47 2.55 20.12
CA PRO A 82 -2.76 3.86 20.68
C PRO A 82 -1.54 4.39 21.46
N LYS A 83 -0.84 5.36 20.86
CA LYS A 83 0.29 6.08 21.49
C LYS A 83 0.10 7.60 21.47
N THR A 84 -0.61 8.11 20.47
CA THR A 84 -0.85 9.54 20.24
C THR A 84 -2.08 9.68 19.33
N ASP A 85 -2.56 10.91 19.11
CA ASP A 85 -3.64 11.16 18.17
C ASP A 85 -3.20 10.96 16.71
N TRP A 86 -4.14 10.67 15.82
CA TRP A 86 -3.83 10.31 14.44
C TRP A 86 -3.12 11.42 13.66
N ARG A 87 -3.32 12.71 13.97
CA ARG A 87 -2.62 13.80 13.27
C ARG A 87 -1.17 13.87 13.70
N THR A 88 -0.92 13.73 14.99
CA THR A 88 0.44 13.64 15.53
C THR A 88 1.15 12.40 15.00
N TYR A 89 0.48 11.25 14.93
CA TYR A 89 1.03 10.04 14.31
C TYR A 89 1.38 10.26 12.84
N ARG A 90 0.42 10.75 12.04
CA ARG A 90 0.60 11.04 10.61
C ARG A 90 1.80 11.93 10.33
N ASN A 91 1.97 12.99 11.12
CA ASN A 91 3.02 13.96 10.87
C ASN A 91 4.39 13.52 11.39
N ASN A 92 4.44 12.64 12.40
CA ASN A 92 5.69 12.36 13.11
C ASN A 92 6.22 10.93 13.01
N LEU A 93 5.36 9.96 12.69
CA LEU A 93 5.68 8.53 12.70
C LEU A 93 5.25 7.81 11.43
N LEU A 94 4.15 8.24 10.80
CA LEU A 94 3.62 7.54 9.64
C LEU A 94 4.65 7.51 8.50
N LEU A 95 4.96 6.29 8.06
CA LEU A 95 5.94 5.96 7.03
C LEU A 95 7.36 6.46 7.33
N THR A 96 7.71 6.78 8.58
CA THR A 96 9.11 7.02 8.95
C THR A 96 9.81 5.70 9.24
N LYS A 97 11.14 5.73 9.44
CA LYS A 97 11.91 4.54 9.85
C LYS A 97 11.55 4.05 11.26
N GLU A 98 11.02 4.93 12.12
CA GLU A 98 10.51 4.62 13.46
C GLU A 98 9.02 4.26 13.47
N GLY A 99 8.34 4.44 12.34
CA GLY A 99 6.96 4.02 12.15
C GLY A 99 6.81 2.50 12.30
N ASN A 100 5.58 2.07 12.59
CA ASN A 100 5.27 0.65 12.75
C ASN A 100 4.60 0.08 11.49
N GLU A 101 4.81 0.74 10.35
CA GLU A 101 4.19 0.39 9.10
C GLU A 101 5.08 0.61 7.88
N PHE A 102 4.75 -0.14 6.83
CA PHE A 102 5.28 -0.01 5.50
C PHE A 102 4.13 0.23 4.53
N GLN A 103 4.30 1.10 3.55
CA GLN A 103 3.40 1.21 2.40
C GLN A 103 4.09 0.62 1.18
N MET A 104 3.53 -0.45 0.63
CA MET A 104 3.99 -1.10 -0.57
C MET A 104 3.11 -0.75 -1.77
N ASN A 105 3.75 -0.66 -2.94
CA ASN A 105 3.08 -0.31 -4.18
C ASN A 105 2.77 -1.57 -4.98
N LEU A 106 1.50 -1.81 -5.31
CA LEU A 106 1.13 -2.97 -6.12
C LEU A 106 1.71 -2.86 -7.54
N TYR A 107 1.58 -1.68 -8.16
CA TYR A 107 2.08 -1.39 -9.50
C TYR A 107 3.31 -0.46 -9.45
N PRO A 108 4.27 -0.61 -10.37
CA PRO A 108 5.50 0.18 -10.35
C PRO A 108 5.36 1.56 -10.98
N LEU A 109 4.35 1.77 -11.83
CA LEU A 109 4.14 3.03 -12.53
C LEU A 109 2.93 3.76 -11.97
N GLY A 110 3.13 5.05 -11.66
CA GLY A 110 2.05 5.91 -11.18
C GLY A 110 1.11 6.33 -12.31
N LYS A 111 -0.18 6.47 -11.99
CA LYS A 111 -1.20 6.94 -12.94
C LYS A 111 -1.98 8.12 -12.37
N LYS A 112 -2.38 9.03 -13.27
CA LYS A 112 -3.27 10.15 -12.95
C LYS A 112 -4.68 9.68 -12.56
N SER A 113 -5.14 8.56 -13.10
CA SER A 113 -6.39 7.90 -12.73
C SER A 113 -6.37 6.42 -13.15
N LEU A 114 -7.24 5.60 -12.56
CA LEU A 114 -7.35 4.16 -12.85
C LEU A 114 -7.70 3.85 -14.32
N ASN A 115 -8.43 4.76 -14.97
CA ASN A 115 -8.87 4.62 -16.35
C ASN A 115 -7.89 5.23 -17.35
N ALA A 116 -6.88 5.98 -16.89
CA ALA A 116 -5.88 6.55 -17.77
C ALA A 116 -4.92 5.46 -18.29
N TRP A 117 -4.66 5.49 -19.59
CA TRP A 117 -3.57 4.76 -20.24
C TRP A 117 -2.62 5.79 -20.87
N PRO A 118 -1.60 6.27 -20.13
CA PRO A 118 -0.77 7.37 -20.60
C PRO A 118 0.06 6.96 -21.81
N GLU A 119 0.10 7.80 -22.86
CA GLU A 119 1.00 7.61 -24.00
C GLU A 119 2.48 7.51 -23.56
N PHE A 120 2.82 8.15 -22.44
CA PHE A 120 4.13 8.02 -21.79
C PHE A 120 4.57 6.57 -21.61
N TYR A 121 3.65 5.65 -21.29
CA TYR A 121 4.01 4.25 -21.06
C TYR A 121 4.44 3.56 -22.34
N GLN A 122 3.78 3.90 -23.45
CA GLN A 122 4.15 3.42 -24.77
C GLN A 122 5.49 4.02 -25.21
N ARG A 123 5.66 5.35 -25.07
CA ARG A 123 6.89 6.03 -25.47
C ARG A 123 8.11 5.58 -24.67
N GLN A 124 7.96 5.46 -23.35
CA GLN A 124 9.08 5.19 -22.45
C GLN A 124 9.42 3.71 -22.32
N PHE A 125 8.40 2.84 -22.31
CA PHE A 125 8.56 1.41 -22.01
C PHE A 125 8.10 0.48 -23.13
N GLY A 126 7.47 1.00 -24.18
CA GLY A 126 7.01 0.23 -25.32
C GLY A 126 5.68 -0.51 -25.12
N PHE A 127 4.96 -0.29 -24.01
CA PHE A 127 3.67 -0.93 -23.78
C PHE A 127 2.59 -0.33 -24.69
N LYS A 128 2.11 -1.08 -25.67
CA LYS A 128 1.08 -0.64 -26.61
C LYS A 128 -0.31 -0.71 -26.00
N THR A 129 -0.53 -1.69 -25.11
CA THR A 129 -1.83 -1.88 -24.46
C THR A 129 -1.71 -2.00 -22.95
N LYS A 130 -2.81 -1.69 -22.24
CA LYS A 130 -2.91 -1.92 -20.79
C LYS A 130 -2.65 -3.38 -20.42
N GLN A 131 -3.11 -4.33 -21.24
CA GLN A 131 -2.96 -5.75 -20.98
C GLN A 131 -1.50 -6.21 -21.07
N GLU A 132 -0.73 -5.69 -22.03
CA GLU A 132 0.71 -5.97 -22.13
C GLU A 132 1.45 -5.56 -20.86
N TYR A 133 1.18 -4.35 -20.36
CA TYR A 133 1.75 -3.87 -19.11
C TYR A 133 1.33 -4.70 -17.90
N LEU A 134 0.04 -5.00 -17.76
CA LEU A 134 -0.44 -5.81 -16.62
C LEU A 134 0.18 -7.21 -16.64
N THR A 135 0.27 -7.84 -17.81
CA THR A 135 0.92 -9.14 -17.98
C THR A 135 2.39 -9.07 -17.55
N LYS A 136 3.10 -8.01 -17.95
CA LYS A 136 4.50 -7.81 -17.57
C LYS A 136 4.68 -7.57 -16.08
N VAL A 137 3.85 -6.73 -15.45
CA VAL A 137 3.89 -6.50 -14.00
C VAL A 137 3.59 -7.78 -13.22
N GLN A 138 2.59 -8.56 -13.64
CA GLN A 138 2.26 -9.83 -13.01
C GLN A 138 3.40 -10.85 -13.13
N ALA A 139 4.10 -10.87 -14.26
CA ALA A 139 5.22 -11.79 -14.49
C ALA A 139 6.48 -11.40 -13.69
N ASP A 140 6.82 -10.10 -13.65
CA ASP A 140 8.10 -9.66 -13.11
C ASP A 140 8.02 -9.19 -11.66
N ARG A 141 7.03 -8.34 -11.36
CA ARG A 141 6.96 -7.62 -10.09
C ARG A 141 6.33 -8.46 -9.00
N PHE A 142 5.21 -9.13 -9.30
CA PHE A 142 4.43 -9.84 -8.28
C PHE A 142 5.24 -10.92 -7.56
N PRO A 143 6.09 -11.74 -8.23
CA PRO A 143 7.00 -12.65 -7.53
C PRO A 143 7.95 -11.92 -6.58
N GLY A 144 8.48 -10.76 -7.01
CA GLY A 144 9.34 -9.93 -6.17
C GLY A 144 8.63 -9.36 -4.95
N LEU A 145 7.39 -8.89 -5.09
CA LEU A 145 6.57 -8.42 -3.97
C LEU A 145 6.24 -9.56 -3.00
N TYR A 146 5.85 -10.72 -3.53
CA TYR A 146 5.57 -11.90 -2.71
C TYR A 146 6.78 -12.30 -1.87
N ASN A 147 7.95 -12.41 -2.49
CA ASN A 147 9.18 -12.79 -1.80
C ASN A 147 9.57 -11.74 -0.75
N TYR A 148 9.41 -10.46 -1.06
CA TYR A 148 9.68 -9.37 -0.12
C TYR A 148 8.72 -9.40 1.08
N TRP A 149 7.43 -9.61 0.82
CA TRP A 149 6.40 -9.77 1.85
C TRP A 149 6.65 -10.98 2.74
N LYS A 150 6.96 -12.14 2.16
CA LYS A 150 7.28 -13.36 2.93
C LYS A 150 8.55 -13.23 3.75
N LYS A 151 9.58 -12.55 3.23
CA LYS A 151 10.85 -12.31 3.93
C LYS A 151 10.66 -11.44 5.16
N ASN A 152 9.87 -10.36 5.06
CA ASN A 152 9.67 -9.42 6.15
C ASN A 152 8.56 -9.86 7.12
N ALA A 153 7.66 -10.74 6.67
CA ALA A 153 6.63 -11.39 7.50
C ALA A 153 5.86 -10.43 8.42
N PRO A 154 5.18 -9.40 7.87
CA PRO A 154 4.41 -8.47 8.70
C PRO A 154 3.35 -9.20 9.51
N ASP A 155 3.05 -8.69 10.71
CA ASP A 155 1.98 -9.23 11.57
C ASP A 155 0.62 -9.18 10.85
N PHE A 156 0.40 -8.16 10.01
CA PHE A 156 -0.81 -8.02 9.22
C PHE A 156 -0.61 -7.15 7.97
N THR A 157 -1.37 -7.43 6.90
CA THR A 157 -1.33 -6.65 5.65
C THR A 157 -2.72 -6.13 5.28
N ILE A 158 -2.83 -4.85 4.91
CA ILE A 158 -4.05 -4.17 4.51
C ILE A 158 -3.91 -3.72 3.07
N CYS A 159 -4.61 -4.38 2.15
CA CYS A 159 -4.63 -4.00 0.73
C CYS A 159 -5.83 -3.08 0.47
N PHE A 160 -5.61 -1.84 0.02
CA PHE A 160 -6.69 -0.89 -0.20
C PHE A 160 -6.91 -0.60 -1.68
N GLY A 161 -8.18 -0.64 -2.10
CA GLY A 161 -8.57 -0.52 -3.51
C GLY A 161 -9.17 -1.80 -4.05
N ILE A 162 -10.28 -2.22 -3.44
CA ILE A 162 -11.06 -3.44 -3.73
C ILE A 162 -11.24 -3.80 -5.23
N GLY A 163 -11.28 -2.82 -6.13
CA GLY A 163 -11.34 -3.06 -7.58
C GLY A 163 -10.15 -3.85 -8.14
N ASN A 164 -9.09 -4.08 -7.37
CA ASN A 164 -7.90 -4.84 -7.76
C ASN A 164 -7.72 -6.12 -6.91
N ILE A 165 -8.81 -6.65 -6.35
CA ILE A 165 -8.80 -7.85 -5.49
C ILE A 165 -8.04 -9.02 -6.13
N ASP A 166 -8.26 -9.28 -7.42
CA ASP A 166 -7.61 -10.40 -8.11
C ASP A 166 -6.09 -10.22 -8.22
N ASP A 167 -5.63 -8.98 -8.39
CA ASP A 167 -4.21 -8.69 -8.48
C ASP A 167 -3.55 -8.73 -7.10
N PHE A 168 -4.23 -8.34 -6.02
CA PHE A 168 -3.76 -8.61 -4.65
C PHE A 168 -3.66 -10.12 -4.38
N LYS A 169 -4.66 -10.91 -4.78
CA LYS A 169 -4.64 -12.37 -4.63
C LYS A 169 -3.47 -12.99 -5.38
N LYS A 170 -3.19 -12.54 -6.61
CA LYS A 170 -2.02 -13.00 -7.39
C LYS A 170 -0.70 -12.56 -6.77
N ALA A 171 -0.59 -11.29 -6.37
CA ALA A 171 0.64 -10.73 -5.82
C ALA A 171 1.05 -11.38 -4.50
N PHE A 172 0.09 -11.74 -3.65
CA PHE A 172 0.38 -12.35 -2.34
C PHE A 172 0.07 -13.85 -2.27
N LYS A 173 -0.33 -14.46 -3.40
CA LYS A 173 -0.76 -15.87 -3.49
C LYS A 173 -1.80 -16.21 -2.41
N LEU A 174 -2.75 -15.30 -2.21
CA LEU A 174 -3.76 -15.44 -1.17
C LEU A 174 -4.62 -16.67 -1.41
N ASN A 175 -5.05 -17.29 -0.33
CA ASN A 175 -6.02 -18.38 -0.39
C ASN A 175 -7.32 -17.92 -1.03
N THR A 176 -8.07 -18.85 -1.60
CA THR A 176 -9.37 -18.54 -2.22
C THR A 176 -10.47 -18.26 -1.19
N GLU A 177 -10.32 -18.80 0.02
CA GLU A 177 -11.25 -18.62 1.12
C GLU A 177 -11.03 -17.27 1.80
N PHE A 178 -12.11 -16.51 1.93
CA PHE A 178 -12.13 -15.25 2.67
C PHE A 178 -13.41 -15.12 3.48
N GLU A 179 -13.32 -14.44 4.60
CA GLU A 179 -14.46 -14.01 5.39
C GLU A 179 -14.89 -12.62 4.89
N LEU A 180 -16.15 -12.50 4.46
CA LEU A 180 -16.71 -11.22 4.09
C LEU A 180 -17.34 -10.57 5.33
N SER A 181 -16.83 -9.40 5.70
CA SER A 181 -17.49 -8.55 6.69
C SER A 181 -18.51 -7.62 6.01
N GLU A 182 -19.57 -7.26 6.74
CA GLU A 182 -20.55 -6.22 6.40
C GLU A 182 -19.88 -4.84 6.26
N SER A 183 -19.15 -4.58 5.16
CA SER A 183 -18.57 -3.28 4.75
C SER A 183 -17.62 -3.36 3.53
N ASN A 184 -17.74 -4.39 2.67
CA ASN A 184 -16.76 -4.62 1.59
C ASN A 184 -15.33 -4.84 2.13
N LEU A 185 -15.22 -5.56 3.25
CA LEU A 185 -13.98 -5.93 3.90
C LEU A 185 -13.77 -7.44 3.69
N TYR A 186 -12.69 -7.82 3.00
CA TYR A 186 -12.42 -9.20 2.61
C TYR A 186 -11.22 -9.69 3.39
N LEU A 187 -11.48 -10.51 4.41
CA LEU A 187 -10.46 -11.01 5.31
C LEU A 187 -9.96 -12.37 4.84
N PHE A 188 -8.65 -12.50 4.67
CA PHE A 188 -7.94 -13.75 4.41
C PHE A 188 -7.20 -14.10 5.71
N PRO A 189 -7.85 -14.79 6.67
CA PRO A 189 -7.32 -14.94 8.02
C PRO A 189 -6.01 -15.73 8.05
N THR A 190 -5.91 -16.79 7.24
CA THR A 190 -4.69 -17.61 7.10
C THR A 190 -3.49 -16.79 6.63
N ASP A 191 -3.73 -15.90 5.67
CA ASP A 191 -2.69 -15.05 5.08
C ASP A 191 -2.45 -13.76 5.87
N LYS A 192 -3.27 -13.49 6.91
CA LYS A 192 -3.26 -12.24 7.69
C LYS A 192 -3.39 -11.01 6.78
N VAL A 193 -4.28 -11.09 5.78
CA VAL A 193 -4.54 -10.01 4.82
C VAL A 193 -5.99 -9.54 4.91
N LEU A 194 -6.19 -8.23 4.90
CA LEU A 194 -7.50 -7.61 4.75
C LEU A 194 -7.52 -6.75 3.50
N ILE A 195 -8.48 -6.98 2.62
CA ILE A 195 -8.71 -6.14 1.45
C ILE A 195 -9.86 -5.18 1.75
N THR A 196 -9.63 -3.89 1.54
CA THR A 196 -10.56 -2.80 1.85
C THR A 196 -10.91 -1.99 0.61
N PRO A 197 -11.97 -1.16 0.68
CA PRO A 197 -12.16 -0.06 -0.25
C PRO A 197 -10.95 0.89 -0.25
N PHE A 198 -10.88 1.76 -1.27
CA PHE A 198 -9.81 2.76 -1.36
C PHE A 198 -9.84 3.72 -0.16
N PHE A 199 -8.68 4.21 0.26
CA PHE A 199 -8.53 5.10 1.41
C PHE A 199 -8.88 6.55 1.05
N ASP A 200 -10.18 6.83 0.95
CA ASP A 200 -10.74 8.19 0.93
C ASP A 200 -11.89 8.32 1.92
N ASN A 201 -12.32 9.55 2.21
CA ASN A 201 -13.39 9.80 3.18
C ASN A 201 -14.76 9.23 2.76
N ARG A 202 -14.97 8.92 1.47
CA ARG A 202 -16.23 8.35 0.97
C ARG A 202 -16.29 6.85 1.24
N ASN A 203 -15.15 6.19 1.06
CA ASN A 203 -15.01 4.75 1.12
C ASN A 203 -14.47 4.26 2.46
N MET A 204 -13.86 5.11 3.28
CA MET A 204 -13.30 4.76 4.59
C MET A 204 -13.71 5.81 5.63
N GLY A 205 -15.03 5.94 5.85
CA GLY A 205 -15.58 6.68 6.98
C GLY A 205 -15.21 6.03 8.32
N GLN A 206 -15.47 6.75 9.43
CA GLN A 206 -15.02 6.34 10.76
C GLN A 206 -15.48 4.91 11.13
N ASP A 207 -16.75 4.58 10.94
CA ASP A 207 -17.30 3.25 11.21
C ASP A 207 -16.52 2.12 10.50
N ARG A 208 -16.08 2.35 9.26
CA ARG A 208 -15.32 1.35 8.49
C ARG A 208 -13.87 1.26 8.93
N ILE A 209 -13.28 2.38 9.34
CA ILE A 209 -11.97 2.40 9.99
C ILE A 209 -12.02 1.60 11.29
N ASP A 210 -13.04 1.82 12.12
CA ASP A 210 -13.21 1.11 13.39
C ASP A 210 -13.40 -0.38 13.16
N LYS A 211 -14.26 -0.78 12.20
CA LYS A 211 -14.41 -2.17 11.77
C LYS A 211 -13.09 -2.79 11.29
N THR A 212 -12.28 -2.03 10.56
CA THR A 212 -10.94 -2.46 10.11
C THR A 212 -10.04 -2.74 11.30
N VAL A 213 -9.98 -1.83 12.27
CA VAL A 213 -9.19 -1.96 13.50
C VAL A 213 -9.65 -3.17 14.32
N THR A 214 -10.95 -3.30 14.59
CA THR A 214 -11.52 -4.41 15.35
C THR A 214 -11.27 -5.76 14.68
N THR A 215 -11.40 -5.84 13.35
CA THR A 215 -11.14 -7.06 12.59
C THR A 215 -9.71 -7.56 12.83
N ILE A 216 -8.73 -6.66 12.76
CA ILE A 216 -7.32 -6.98 12.95
C ILE A 216 -7.02 -7.36 14.41
N GLN A 217 -7.55 -6.60 15.38
CA GLN A 217 -7.37 -6.89 16.81
C GLN A 217 -7.91 -8.28 17.20
N ASN A 218 -9.05 -8.67 16.64
CA ASN A 218 -9.64 -9.98 16.87
C ASN A 218 -8.71 -11.12 16.39
N LEU A 219 -8.01 -10.93 15.27
CA LEU A 219 -7.05 -11.90 14.78
C LEU A 219 -5.78 -11.97 15.65
N PHE A 220 -5.26 -10.83 16.11
CA PHE A 220 -4.13 -10.82 17.05
C PHE A 220 -4.46 -11.56 18.35
N THR A 221 -5.68 -11.40 18.84
CA THR A 221 -6.15 -12.07 20.06
C THR A 221 -6.31 -13.58 19.87
N LYS A 222 -6.95 -14.01 18.78
CA LYS A 222 -7.13 -15.45 18.47
C LYS A 222 -5.80 -16.18 18.36
N ASN A 223 -4.81 -15.59 17.69
CA ASN A 223 -3.49 -16.21 17.53
C ASN A 223 -2.75 -16.33 18.86
N SER A 224 -2.87 -15.33 19.75
CA SER A 224 -2.23 -15.35 21.07
C SER A 224 -2.78 -16.44 22.00
N ASN A 225 -4.02 -16.91 21.77
CA ASN A 225 -4.64 -17.98 22.55
C ASN A 225 -4.26 -19.36 22.03
N ASN A 226 -4.05 -19.52 20.72
CA ASN A 226 -3.64 -20.78 20.12
C ASN A 226 -2.17 -21.15 20.40
N GLU A 227 -1.30 -20.17 20.68
CA GLU A 227 0.10 -20.41 21.05
C GLU A 227 0.29 -20.83 22.53
N LYS A 228 -0.77 -20.77 23.34
CA LYS A 228 -0.75 -21.14 24.78
C LYS A 228 -1.30 -22.54 25.08
N THR A 229 -1.67 -23.28 24.04
CA THR A 229 -2.14 -24.68 24.08
C THR A 229 -1.16 -25.58 23.37
#